data_AF-A0A2V8MGQ8-F1
#
_entry.id   AF-A0A2V8MGQ8-F1
#
_cell.length_a   1.000
_cell.length_b   1.000
_cell.length_c   1.000
_cell.angle_alpha   90.00
_cell.angle_beta   90.00
_cell.angle_gamma   90.00
#
_symmetry.space_group_name_H-M   'P 1'
#
loop_
_entity.id
_entity.type
_entity.pdbx_description
1 polymer ?
#
loop_
_entity_poly.entity_id
_entity_poly.type
_entity_poly.pdbx_seq_one_letter_code
_entity_poly.pdbx_strand_id
1 'polypeptide(L)'
;MYKYIWLVPPFLISVAAISSYGFASNSLWPNPYVSTQTAFTWIPGGAVRQTLGQIQAPTVTTGDRQLTVPSLRGSLLNIEWSYQLDPLSAIFMLIVTGVGLCIFVFATGYMHGDTGYYRFFAYMGLFMFSMLVLVMGSNFVMMFVGWEGVGLCSYLLIGYYFNRQEAANASRKAFITNRIGDFGFILAIFGIIATFGSAQYTNVISQAAGYPVETLGHWGLMSWIALGLMIGACGKSAQFPLHVWLPDAMAGPTPVSA
;
A
#
# COMPACT_ATOMS: atom_id res chain seq x y z
N MET A 1 -14.99 4.53 29.66
CA MET A 1 -14.49 3.23 29.16
C MET A 1 -14.94 2.91 27.72
N TYR A 2 -16.16 3.27 27.28
CA TYR A 2 -16.66 2.98 25.92
C TYR A 2 -16.16 3.87 24.77
N LYS A 3 -15.35 4.91 25.04
CA LYS A 3 -14.91 5.89 24.03
C LYS A 3 -13.87 5.37 23.02
N TYR A 4 -13.35 4.16 23.22
CA TYR A 4 -12.18 3.63 22.47
C TYR A 4 -12.46 2.29 21.78
N ILE A 5 -13.71 1.83 21.82
CA ILE A 5 -14.10 0.52 21.29
C ILE A 5 -13.97 0.43 19.77
N TRP A 6 -13.85 1.55 19.05
CA TRP A 6 -13.64 1.58 17.60
C TRP A 6 -12.19 1.30 17.16
N LEU A 7 -11.21 1.29 18.09
CA LEU A 7 -9.80 0.97 17.79
C LEU A 7 -9.48 -0.52 17.91
N VAL A 8 -10.29 -1.23 18.67
CA VAL A 8 -10.16 -2.66 18.91
C VAL A 8 -10.48 -3.48 17.64
N PRO A 9 -11.50 -3.15 16.81
CA PRO A 9 -11.83 -3.92 15.62
C PRO A 9 -10.72 -3.99 14.57
N PRO A 10 -10.02 -2.91 14.17
CA PRO A 10 -8.91 -3.01 13.20
C PRO A 10 -7.78 -3.93 13.65
N PHE A 11 -7.40 -3.86 14.93
CA PHE A 11 -6.39 -4.74 15.53
C PHE A 11 -6.88 -6.18 15.66
N LEU A 12 -8.14 -6.39 16.06
CA LEU A 12 -8.71 -7.74 16.10
C LEU A 12 -8.88 -8.33 14.69
N ILE A 13 -9.14 -7.52 13.67
CA ILE A 13 -9.23 -7.96 12.27
C ILE A 13 -7.86 -8.42 11.77
N SER A 14 -6.77 -7.70 12.08
CA SER A 14 -5.42 -8.13 11.71
C SER A 14 -4.98 -9.39 12.45
N VAL A 15 -5.27 -9.49 13.75
CA VAL A 15 -5.01 -10.71 14.55
C VAL A 15 -5.86 -11.88 14.05
N ALA A 16 -7.13 -11.66 13.72
CA ALA A 16 -8.02 -12.67 13.17
C ALA A 16 -7.52 -13.16 11.81
N ALA A 17 -7.13 -12.24 10.92
CA ALA A 17 -6.50 -12.58 9.64
C ALA A 17 -5.27 -13.47 9.87
N ILE A 18 -4.34 -13.06 10.74
CA ILE A 18 -3.14 -13.86 11.03
C ILE A 18 -3.48 -15.19 11.68
N SER A 19 -4.47 -15.26 12.57
CA SER A 19 -4.91 -16.52 13.16
C SER A 19 -5.52 -17.49 12.15
N SER A 20 -6.25 -16.95 11.16
CA SER A 20 -6.75 -17.73 10.03
C SER A 20 -5.64 -18.17 9.07
N TYR A 21 -4.53 -17.41 8.98
CA TYR A 21 -3.40 -17.69 8.09
C TYR A 21 -2.23 -18.47 8.75
N GLY A 22 -2.08 -18.43 10.08
CA GLY A 22 -0.79 -18.74 10.73
C GLY A 22 -0.84 -19.52 12.05
N PHE A 23 -2.01 -19.83 12.63
CA PHE A 23 -2.05 -20.59 13.90
C PHE A 23 -2.84 -21.90 13.83
N ALA A 24 -3.50 -22.22 12.72
CA ALA A 24 -3.94 -23.58 12.45
C ALA A 24 -2.73 -24.40 11.98
N SER A 25 -2.27 -25.31 12.83
CA SER A 25 -1.18 -26.29 12.65
C SER A 25 -1.25 -27.10 11.33
N ASN A 26 -1.04 -26.47 10.19
CA ASN A 26 -0.89 -27.12 8.90
C ASN A 26 0.20 -26.42 8.08
N SER A 27 1.17 -27.22 7.64
CA SER A 27 2.38 -26.90 6.88
C SER A 27 2.11 -26.37 5.45
N LEU A 28 1.05 -25.60 5.25
CA LEU A 28 0.59 -25.16 3.94
C LEU A 28 0.22 -23.68 4.04
N TRP A 29 1.23 -22.81 3.99
CA TRP A 29 0.98 -21.41 3.63
C TRP A 29 0.30 -21.42 2.25
N PRO A 30 -0.96 -20.98 2.14
CA PRO A 30 -1.63 -21.01 0.86
C PRO A 30 -1.04 -19.94 -0.08
N ASN A 31 -1.04 -20.21 -1.39
CA ASN A 31 -0.55 -19.28 -2.41
C ASN A 31 -1.22 -17.90 -2.27
N PRO A 32 -0.48 -16.80 -2.52
CA PRO A 32 -1.01 -15.44 -2.42
C PRO A 32 -2.29 -15.27 -3.25
N TYR A 33 -3.38 -14.89 -2.58
CA TYR A 33 -4.69 -14.73 -3.22
C TYR A 33 -4.89 -13.30 -3.70
N VAL A 34 -5.32 -13.13 -4.95
CA VAL A 34 -5.78 -11.85 -5.51
C VAL A 34 -7.29 -11.83 -5.38
N SER A 35 -7.83 -10.94 -4.54
CA SER A 35 -9.28 -10.72 -4.46
C SER A 35 -9.70 -9.71 -5.52
N THR A 36 -10.57 -10.07 -6.47
CA THR A 36 -11.19 -9.09 -7.38
C THR A 36 -12.66 -8.89 -7.06
N GLN A 37 -13.05 -7.61 -7.03
CA GLN A 37 -14.36 -7.13 -6.58
C GLN A 37 -15.56 -7.86 -7.19
N THR A 38 -16.49 -8.25 -6.31
CA THR A 38 -17.89 -7.79 -6.45
C THR A 38 -18.41 -7.43 -5.05
N ALA A 39 -18.77 -6.15 -4.88
CA ALA A 39 -19.41 -5.51 -3.72
C ALA A 39 -18.55 -5.19 -2.47
N PHE A 40 -18.50 -3.90 -2.14
CA PHE A 40 -18.28 -3.42 -0.77
C PHE A 40 -19.49 -3.81 0.09
N THR A 41 -19.53 -5.03 0.61
CA THR A 41 -20.40 -5.40 1.73
C THR A 41 -19.59 -5.25 3.01
N TRP A 42 -19.80 -4.11 3.66
CA TRP A 42 -19.18 -3.65 4.89
C TRP A 42 -19.41 -4.64 6.07
N ILE A 43 -18.60 -5.71 6.19
CA ILE A 43 -18.56 -6.70 7.30
C ILE A 43 -19.89 -7.50 7.46
N PRO A 44 -19.96 -8.71 8.06
CA PRO A 44 -19.19 -9.96 7.94
C PRO A 44 -19.88 -10.96 6.98
N GLY A 45 -19.11 -11.83 6.29
CA GLY A 45 -19.66 -13.04 5.65
C GLY A 45 -20.09 -12.97 4.18
N GLY A 46 -19.44 -12.15 3.34
CA GLY A 46 -19.69 -12.09 1.89
C GLY A 46 -18.59 -12.78 1.07
N ALA A 47 -18.97 -13.71 0.20
CA ALA A 47 -18.09 -14.63 -0.54
C ALA A 47 -16.88 -13.96 -1.23
N VAL A 48 -15.68 -14.34 -0.79
CA VAL A 48 -14.41 -14.10 -1.50
C VAL A 48 -14.44 -14.93 -2.79
N ARG A 49 -14.56 -14.29 -3.95
CA ARG A 49 -14.29 -14.98 -5.22
C ARG A 49 -12.79 -15.10 -5.39
N GLN A 50 -12.30 -16.32 -5.25
CA GLN A 50 -10.94 -16.73 -5.54
C GLN A 50 -10.73 -16.72 -7.06
N THR A 51 -10.22 -15.61 -7.59
CA THR A 51 -9.63 -15.64 -8.94
C THR A 51 -8.18 -16.03 -8.73
N LEU A 52 -7.88 -17.33 -8.88
CA LEU A 52 -6.50 -17.77 -9.11
C LEU A 52 -5.98 -16.92 -10.26
N GLY A 53 -4.83 -16.27 -10.09
CA GLY A 53 -4.26 -15.23 -10.97
C GLY A 53 -3.92 -15.65 -12.40
N GLN A 54 -4.57 -16.69 -12.92
CA GLN A 54 -4.75 -16.90 -14.34
C GLN A 54 -6.24 -16.68 -14.63
N ILE A 55 -6.58 -15.56 -15.26
CA ILE A 55 -7.80 -15.51 -16.05
C ILE A 55 -7.60 -16.59 -17.12
N GLN A 56 -8.06 -17.81 -16.85
CA GLN A 56 -8.17 -18.84 -17.86
C GLN A 56 -9.04 -18.21 -18.95
N ALA A 57 -8.40 -17.90 -20.08
CA ALA A 57 -9.10 -17.33 -21.21
C ALA A 57 -10.34 -18.21 -21.48
N PRO A 58 -11.54 -17.62 -21.64
CA PRO A 58 -12.77 -18.38 -21.75
C PRO A 58 -12.60 -19.36 -22.91
N THR A 59 -12.52 -20.64 -22.55
CA THR A 59 -12.34 -21.71 -23.53
C THR A 59 -13.73 -22.04 -24.02
N VAL A 60 -14.06 -21.59 -25.22
CA VAL A 60 -15.35 -21.90 -25.85
C VAL A 60 -15.16 -23.22 -26.58
N THR A 61 -15.79 -24.27 -26.07
CA THR A 61 -15.77 -25.59 -26.71
C THR A 61 -16.81 -25.60 -27.83
N THR A 62 -16.36 -25.57 -29.09
CA THR A 62 -17.22 -25.78 -30.27
C THR A 62 -16.82 -27.11 -30.91
N GLY A 63 -17.57 -28.18 -30.59
CA GLY A 63 -17.25 -29.55 -31.02
C GLY A 63 -16.02 -30.14 -30.30
N ASP A 64 -15.24 -30.98 -30.99
CA ASP A 64 -14.02 -31.65 -30.46
C ASP A 64 -12.78 -30.73 -30.35
N ARG A 65 -12.92 -29.42 -30.61
CA ARG A 65 -11.83 -28.45 -30.51
C ARG A 65 -12.09 -27.45 -29.40
N GLN A 66 -11.19 -27.45 -28.41
CA GLN A 66 -11.08 -26.35 -27.45
C GLN A 66 -10.39 -25.17 -28.13
N LEU A 67 -11.16 -24.12 -28.42
CA LEU A 67 -10.60 -22.86 -28.87
C LEU A 67 -10.51 -21.94 -27.65
N THR A 68 -9.28 -21.66 -27.23
CA THR A 68 -8.99 -20.58 -26.29
C THR A 68 -9.29 -19.28 -27.00
N VAL A 69 -10.46 -18.68 -26.74
CA VAL A 69 -10.81 -17.39 -27.32
C VAL A 69 -10.03 -16.35 -26.53
N PRO A 70 -9.07 -15.62 -27.14
CA PRO A 70 -8.47 -14.48 -26.47
C PRO A 70 -9.63 -13.52 -26.19
N SER A 71 -9.88 -13.24 -24.92
CA SER A 71 -10.96 -12.34 -24.54
C SER A 71 -10.73 -11.01 -25.23
N LEU A 72 -11.54 -10.73 -26.26
CA LEU A 72 -11.58 -9.48 -27.04
C LEU A 72 -12.03 -8.26 -26.21
N ARG A 73 -12.00 -8.35 -24.88
CA ARG A 73 -11.93 -7.17 -24.01
C ARG A 73 -10.49 -6.71 -23.94
N GLY A 74 -10.06 -6.05 -25.02
CA GLY A 74 -8.90 -5.18 -25.00
C GLY A 74 -9.14 -3.99 -24.07
N SER A 75 -8.98 -4.19 -22.76
CA SER A 75 -8.44 -3.12 -21.94
C SER A 75 -6.94 -3.34 -21.95
N LEU A 76 -6.21 -2.52 -22.71
CA LEU A 76 -4.73 -2.49 -22.72
C LEU A 76 -4.13 -2.33 -21.31
N LEU A 77 -4.98 -1.99 -20.32
CA LEU A 77 -4.72 -1.94 -18.89
C LEU A 77 -5.93 -2.50 -18.12
N ASN A 78 -5.85 -3.73 -17.62
CA ASN A 78 -6.82 -4.22 -16.63
C ASN A 78 -6.27 -3.94 -15.22
N ILE A 79 -6.57 -2.74 -14.70
CA ILE A 79 -6.20 -2.33 -13.34
C ILE A 79 -7.38 -2.66 -12.43
N GLU A 80 -7.32 -3.82 -11.80
CA GLU A 80 -8.37 -4.29 -10.91
C GLU A 80 -8.10 -3.84 -9.48
N TRP A 81 -9.14 -3.31 -8.82
CA TRP A 81 -9.10 -3.08 -7.38
C TRP A 81 -9.05 -4.42 -6.68
N SER A 82 -7.86 -4.77 -6.21
CA SER A 82 -7.59 -6.07 -5.61
C SER A 82 -6.64 -5.97 -4.44
N TYR A 83 -6.89 -6.85 -3.47
CA TYR A 83 -6.06 -6.98 -2.28
C TYR A 83 -5.43 -8.37 -2.25
N GLN A 84 -4.16 -8.40 -1.84
CA GLN A 84 -3.38 -9.61 -1.64
C GLN A 84 -2.99 -9.73 -0.17
N LEU A 85 -3.35 -10.86 0.43
CA LEU A 85 -2.95 -11.23 1.78
C LEU A 85 -1.96 -12.39 1.68
N ASP A 86 -0.70 -12.06 1.86
CA ASP A 86 0.41 -13.01 1.95
C ASP A 86 1.09 -12.92 3.34
N PRO A 87 2.04 -13.80 3.67
CA PRO A 87 2.67 -13.79 4.98
C PRO A 87 3.38 -12.46 5.29
N LEU A 88 3.93 -11.79 4.28
CA LEU A 88 4.61 -10.51 4.43
C LEU A 88 3.62 -9.39 4.78
N SER A 89 2.53 -9.26 4.01
CA SER A 89 1.45 -8.32 4.27
C SER A 89 0.79 -8.60 5.62
N ALA A 90 0.65 -9.86 6.03
CA ALA A 90 0.13 -10.23 7.34
C ALA A 90 0.98 -9.70 8.50
N ILE A 91 2.31 -9.83 8.41
CA ILE A 91 3.24 -9.28 9.40
C ILE A 91 3.13 -7.75 9.46
N PHE A 92 3.15 -7.08 8.30
CA PHE A 92 3.04 -5.62 8.26
C PHE A 92 1.68 -5.12 8.75
N MET A 93 0.58 -5.82 8.47
CA MET A 93 -0.73 -5.49 9.05
C MET A 93 -0.73 -5.58 10.57
N LEU A 94 -0.08 -6.60 11.16
CA LEU A 94 0.07 -6.69 12.62
C LEU A 94 0.81 -5.49 13.16
N ILE A 95 1.96 -5.15 12.56
CA ILE A 95 2.78 -4.02 12.99
C ILE A 95 1.97 -2.72 12.89
N VAL A 96 1.35 -2.45 11.75
CA VAL A 96 0.58 -1.22 11.52
C VAL A 96 -0.58 -1.08 12.48
N THR A 97 -1.36 -2.14 12.71
CA THR A 97 -2.53 -2.09 13.61
C THR A 97 -2.13 -2.16 15.08
N GLY A 98 -1.08 -2.90 15.43
CA GLY A 98 -0.58 -3.05 16.79
C GLY A 98 0.12 -1.79 17.29
N VAL A 99 1.09 -1.28 16.54
CA VAL A 99 1.74 0.01 16.83
C VAL A 99 0.71 1.13 16.73
N GLY A 100 -0.17 1.09 15.72
CA GLY A 100 -1.29 2.02 15.59
C GLY A 100 -2.16 2.07 16.86
N LEU A 101 -2.55 0.93 17.41
CA LEU A 101 -3.32 0.87 18.66
C LEU A 101 -2.56 1.56 19.82
N CYS A 102 -1.28 1.26 19.99
CA CYS A 102 -0.44 1.90 21.01
C CYS A 102 -0.37 3.42 20.84
N ILE A 103 -0.14 3.90 19.61
CA ILE A 103 -0.08 5.33 19.30
C ILE A 103 -1.43 5.99 19.59
N PHE A 104 -2.55 5.36 19.23
CA PHE A 104 -3.87 5.92 19.51
C PHE A 104 -4.13 6.03 21.02
N VAL A 105 -3.78 5.01 21.81
CA VAL A 105 -3.89 5.07 23.27
C VAL A 105 -3.04 6.20 23.82
N PHE A 106 -1.78 6.31 23.40
CA PHE A 106 -0.89 7.41 23.80
C PHE A 106 -1.43 8.79 23.40
N ALA A 107 -1.91 8.94 22.17
CA ALA A 107 -2.46 10.17 21.64
C ALA A 107 -3.72 10.63 22.40
N THR A 108 -4.53 9.71 22.94
CA THR A 108 -5.73 10.10 23.70
C THR A 108 -5.39 10.83 24.99
N GLY A 109 -4.27 10.47 25.64
CA GLY A 109 -3.75 11.18 26.81
C GLY A 109 -3.02 12.47 26.41
N TYR A 110 -2.16 12.40 25.40
CA TYR A 110 -1.34 13.55 24.97
C TYR A 110 -2.19 14.71 24.43
N MET A 111 -3.22 14.43 23.62
CA MET A 111 -4.07 15.45 23.01
C MET A 111 -5.23 15.91 23.92
N HIS A 112 -5.24 15.49 25.19
CA HIS A 112 -6.33 15.83 26.10
C HIS A 112 -6.41 17.36 26.32
N GLY A 113 -7.56 17.96 26.02
CA GLY A 113 -7.77 19.40 26.17
C GLY A 113 -7.35 20.25 24.96
N ASP A 114 -6.81 19.65 23.89
CA ASP A 114 -6.55 20.37 22.63
C ASP A 114 -7.86 20.60 21.84
N THR A 115 -8.01 21.78 21.25
CA THR A 115 -9.21 22.18 20.49
C THR A 115 -9.38 21.37 19.20
N GLY A 116 -8.29 20.83 18.63
CA GLY A 116 -8.31 20.05 17.39
C GLY A 116 -8.35 18.53 17.57
N TYR A 117 -8.72 18.03 18.77
CA TYR A 117 -8.74 16.60 19.12
C TYR A 117 -9.34 15.70 18.02
N TYR A 118 -10.57 15.96 17.58
CA TYR A 118 -11.25 15.13 16.58
C TYR A 118 -10.56 15.14 15.20
N ARG A 119 -9.96 16.28 14.82
CA ARG A 119 -9.22 16.41 13.56
C ARG A 119 -7.94 15.56 13.60
N PHE A 120 -7.23 15.56 14.73
CA PHE A 120 -6.04 14.74 14.91
C PHE A 120 -6.39 13.25 14.73
N PHE A 121 -7.44 12.76 15.41
CA PHE A 121 -7.85 11.36 15.29
C PHE A 121 -8.38 10.99 13.90
N ALA A 122 -9.02 11.92 13.20
CA ALA A 122 -9.42 11.71 11.80
C ALA A 122 -8.19 11.51 10.88
N TYR A 123 -7.15 12.34 11.03
CA TYR A 123 -5.90 12.22 10.26
C TYR A 123 -5.13 10.94 10.59
N MET A 124 -5.05 10.58 11.87
CA MET A 124 -4.45 9.32 12.31
C MET A 124 -5.22 8.10 11.77
N GLY A 125 -6.56 8.15 11.76
CA GLY A 125 -7.39 7.09 11.18
C GLY A 125 -7.19 6.95 9.68
N LEU A 126 -7.11 8.08 8.97
CA LEU A 126 -6.83 8.10 7.53
C LEU A 126 -5.41 7.58 7.22
N PHE A 127 -4.43 7.87 8.07
CA PHE A 127 -3.08 7.32 7.95
C PHE A 127 -3.08 5.80 8.08
N MET A 128 -3.72 5.25 9.12
CA MET A 128 -3.83 3.79 9.28
C MET A 128 -4.54 3.13 8.11
N PHE A 129 -5.64 3.73 7.64
CA PHE A 129 -6.36 3.22 6.48
C PHE A 129 -5.48 3.20 5.22
N SER A 130 -4.80 4.30 4.93
CA SER A 130 -3.91 4.41 3.76
C SER A 130 -2.74 3.42 3.83
N MET A 131 -2.16 3.24 5.02
CA MET A 131 -1.08 2.28 5.24
C MET A 131 -1.56 0.82 5.07
N LEU A 132 -2.77 0.49 5.52
CA LEU A 132 -3.36 -0.83 5.29
C LEU A 132 -3.62 -1.08 3.80
N VAL A 133 -4.12 -0.08 3.06
CA VAL A 133 -4.28 -0.17 1.59
C VAL A 133 -2.93 -0.40 0.90
N LEU A 134 -1.87 0.29 1.34
CA LEU A 134 -0.52 0.12 0.81
C LEU A 134 -0.02 -1.31 1.01
N VAL A 135 -0.15 -1.85 2.22
CA VAL A 135 0.35 -3.19 2.59
C VAL A 135 -0.45 -4.32 1.93
N MET A 136 -1.76 -4.14 1.77
CA MET A 136 -2.63 -5.16 1.17
C MET A 136 -2.75 -5.04 -0.36
N GLY A 137 -2.18 -4.02 -1.00
CA GLY A 137 -2.32 -3.84 -2.45
C GLY A 137 -1.73 -5.03 -3.22
N SER A 138 -2.46 -5.59 -4.19
CA SER A 138 -2.01 -6.72 -5.02
C SER A 138 -1.27 -6.29 -6.31
N ASN A 139 -1.19 -4.98 -6.55
CA ASN A 139 -0.66 -4.41 -7.78
C ASN A 139 0.02 -3.06 -7.53
N PHE A 140 0.93 -2.69 -8.43
CA PHE A 140 1.74 -1.48 -8.30
C PHE A 140 0.90 -0.20 -8.22
N VAL A 141 -0.26 -0.16 -8.87
CA VAL A 141 -1.16 1.00 -8.87
C VAL A 141 -1.86 1.15 -7.52
N MET A 142 -2.35 0.05 -6.93
CA MET A 142 -2.96 0.06 -5.60
C MET A 142 -1.94 0.42 -4.52
N MET A 143 -0.71 -0.09 -4.64
CA MET A 143 0.39 0.38 -3.78
C MET A 143 0.62 1.88 -3.94
N PHE A 144 0.62 2.42 -5.16
CA PHE A 144 0.75 3.86 -5.38
C PHE A 144 -0.39 4.68 -4.75
N VAL A 145 -1.63 4.19 -4.80
CA VAL A 145 -2.76 4.85 -4.12
C VAL A 145 -2.53 4.91 -2.61
N GLY A 146 -2.12 3.80 -1.98
CA GLY A 146 -1.76 3.79 -0.56
C GLY A 146 -0.56 4.69 -0.25
N TRP A 147 0.45 4.68 -1.12
CA TRP A 147 1.68 5.48 -1.03
C TRP A 147 1.41 6.99 -0.98
N GLU A 148 0.52 7.43 -1.86
CA GLU A 148 0.03 8.80 -1.94
C GLU A 148 -0.84 9.17 -0.74
N GLY A 149 -1.73 8.26 -0.33
CA GLY A 149 -2.56 8.42 0.86
C GLY A 149 -1.73 8.64 2.12
N VAL A 150 -0.68 7.83 2.33
CA VAL A 150 0.26 7.98 3.46
C VAL A 150 1.02 9.31 3.36
N GLY A 151 1.42 9.74 2.16
CA GLY A 151 2.06 11.04 1.93
C GLY A 151 1.17 12.23 2.29
N LEU A 152 -0.10 12.20 1.88
CA LEU A 152 -1.10 13.20 2.22
C LEU A 152 -1.36 13.24 3.73
N CYS A 153 -1.52 12.08 4.37
CA CYS A 153 -1.74 12.01 5.81
C CYS A 153 -0.55 12.58 6.59
N SER A 154 0.68 12.26 6.16
CA SER A 154 1.90 12.83 6.74
C SER A 154 1.93 14.36 6.63
N TYR A 155 1.56 14.93 5.47
CA TYR A 155 1.43 16.37 5.30
C TYR A 155 0.44 17.00 6.30
N LEU A 156 -0.74 16.39 6.45
CA LEU A 156 -1.80 16.88 7.35
C LEU A 156 -1.40 16.75 8.83
N LEU A 157 -0.68 15.70 9.21
CA LEU A 157 -0.26 15.44 10.59
C LEU A 157 0.93 16.31 11.02
N ILE A 158 1.96 16.47 10.17
CA ILE A 158 3.07 17.40 10.43
C ILE A 158 2.53 18.84 10.50
N GLY A 159 1.61 19.18 9.60
CA GLY A 159 0.97 20.49 9.53
C GLY A 159 -0.18 20.71 10.51
N TYR A 160 -0.35 19.84 11.53
CA TYR A 160 -1.50 19.90 12.45
C TYR A 160 -1.62 21.28 13.14
N TYR A 161 -0.48 21.84 13.60
CA TYR A 161 -0.39 23.19 14.15
C TYR A 161 -0.17 24.24 13.06
N PHE A 162 -1.05 24.31 12.06
CA PHE A 162 -0.94 25.20 10.90
C PHE A 162 -0.83 26.70 11.24
N ASN A 163 -1.21 27.12 12.45
CA ASN A 163 -1.02 28.49 12.93
C ASN A 163 0.47 28.84 13.14
N ARG A 164 1.34 27.84 13.32
CA ARG A 164 2.79 28.04 13.43
C ARG A 164 3.42 27.95 12.05
N GLN A 165 4.08 29.02 11.63
CA GLN A 165 4.74 29.08 10.32
C GLN A 165 5.78 27.97 10.13
N GLU A 166 6.47 27.58 11.20
CA GLU A 166 7.43 26.47 11.21
C GLU A 166 6.79 25.14 10.79
N ALA A 167 5.65 24.77 11.38
CA ALA A 167 4.94 23.53 11.06
C ALA A 167 4.34 23.56 9.64
N ALA A 168 3.85 24.72 9.19
CA ALA A 168 3.35 24.90 7.83
C ALA A 168 4.46 24.76 6.77
N ASN A 169 5.65 25.31 7.05
CA ASN A 169 6.81 25.19 6.18
C ASN A 169 7.38 23.76 6.20
N ALA A 170 7.45 23.12 7.36
CA ALA A 170 7.92 21.76 7.53
C ALA A 170 7.05 20.74 6.76
N SER A 171 5.73 20.82 6.94
CA SER A 171 4.79 19.95 6.22
C SER A 171 4.91 20.14 4.70
N ARG A 172 4.99 21.38 4.20
CA ARG A 172 5.21 21.66 2.77
C ARG A 172 6.52 21.06 2.27
N LYS A 173 7.62 21.23 3.02
CA LYS A 173 8.92 20.64 2.66
C LYS A 173 8.82 19.12 2.58
N ALA A 174 8.23 18.47 3.57
CA ALA A 174 8.02 17.03 3.58
C ALA A 174 7.18 16.54 2.40
N PHE A 175 6.10 17.25 2.07
CA PHE A 175 5.25 16.88 0.94
C PHE A 175 5.99 17.01 -0.40
N ILE A 176 6.72 18.11 -0.63
CA ILE A 176 7.45 18.34 -1.88
C ILE A 176 8.61 17.35 -2.02
N THR A 177 9.40 17.12 -0.98
CA THR A 177 10.55 16.21 -1.05
C THR A 177 10.10 14.77 -1.33
N ASN A 178 9.01 14.32 -0.70
CA ASN A 178 8.42 13.01 -1.01
C ASN A 178 7.88 12.96 -2.44
N ARG A 179 7.25 14.04 -2.92
CA ARG A 179 6.72 14.12 -4.29
C ARG A 179 7.78 13.94 -5.38
N ILE A 180 8.99 14.43 -5.13
CA ILE A 180 10.13 14.24 -6.05
C ILE A 180 10.49 12.75 -6.13
N GLY A 181 10.48 12.02 -5.01
CA GLY A 181 10.66 10.57 -5.01
C GLY A 181 9.52 9.85 -5.72
N ASP A 182 8.28 10.26 -5.46
CA ASP A 182 7.06 9.69 -6.06
C ASP A 182 7.05 9.85 -7.59
N PHE A 183 7.73 10.85 -8.14
CA PHE A 183 7.92 11.00 -9.59
C PHE A 183 8.79 9.89 -10.20
N GLY A 184 9.86 9.47 -9.52
CA GLY A 184 10.64 8.30 -9.95
C GLY A 184 9.80 7.02 -9.89
N PHE A 185 8.98 6.90 -8.86
CA PHE A 185 8.11 5.75 -8.65
C PHE A 185 7.01 5.64 -9.72
N ILE A 186 6.33 6.74 -10.06
CA ILE A 186 5.28 6.72 -11.08
C ILE A 186 5.86 6.43 -12.48
N LEU A 187 7.05 6.95 -12.80
CA LEU A 187 7.74 6.62 -14.04
C LEU A 187 8.09 5.12 -14.12
N ALA A 188 8.52 4.54 -13.01
CA ALA A 188 8.76 3.10 -12.95
C ALA A 188 7.48 2.29 -13.16
N ILE A 189 6.35 2.71 -12.58
CA ILE A 189 5.04 2.07 -12.80
C ILE A 189 4.63 2.13 -14.28
N PHE A 190 4.79 3.29 -14.94
CA PHE A 190 4.55 3.39 -16.37
C PHE A 190 5.49 2.51 -17.19
N GLY A 191 6.77 2.44 -16.83
CA GLY A 191 7.74 1.54 -17.45
C GLY A 191 7.35 0.06 -17.31
N ILE A 192 6.91 -0.37 -16.13
CA ILE A 192 6.42 -1.72 -15.86
C ILE A 192 5.20 -2.03 -16.74
N ILE A 193 4.22 -1.14 -16.74
CA ILE A 193 3.00 -1.29 -17.55
C ILE A 193 3.33 -1.37 -19.04
N ALA A 194 4.19 -0.49 -19.55
CA ALA A 194 4.57 -0.46 -20.95
C ALA A 194 5.34 -1.71 -21.37
N THR A 195 6.12 -2.29 -20.45
CA THR A 195 6.98 -3.44 -20.76
C THR A 195 6.25 -4.78 -20.63
N PHE A 196 5.47 -4.96 -19.55
CA PHE A 196 4.84 -6.23 -19.20
C PHE A 196 3.34 -6.29 -19.52
N GLY A 197 2.71 -5.16 -19.88
CA GLY A 197 1.27 -5.08 -20.14
C GLY A 197 0.40 -5.36 -18.92
N SER A 198 0.97 -5.36 -17.71
CA SER A 198 0.28 -5.68 -16.46
C SER A 198 0.84 -4.87 -15.29
N ALA A 199 -0.03 -4.51 -14.35
CA ALA A 199 0.36 -3.88 -13.08
C ALA A 199 0.38 -4.87 -11.90
N GLN A 200 0.00 -6.14 -12.10
CA GLN A 200 -0.05 -7.14 -11.03
C GLN A 200 1.34 -7.68 -10.70
N TYR A 201 1.65 -7.85 -9.41
CA TYR A 201 2.98 -8.27 -8.96
C TYR A 201 3.39 -9.64 -9.49
N THR A 202 2.49 -10.62 -9.41
CA THR A 202 2.74 -12.00 -9.83
C THR A 202 3.11 -12.09 -11.30
N ASN A 203 2.36 -11.39 -12.16
CA ASN A 203 2.62 -11.35 -13.60
C ASN A 203 3.96 -10.67 -13.89
N VAL A 204 4.21 -9.50 -13.30
CA VAL A 204 5.46 -8.74 -13.52
C VAL A 204 6.68 -9.52 -13.06
N ILE A 205 6.65 -10.11 -11.86
CA ILE A 205 7.79 -10.88 -11.33
C ILE A 205 8.06 -12.13 -12.18
N SER A 206 7.00 -12.85 -12.57
CA SER A 206 7.15 -14.06 -13.39
C SER A 206 7.74 -13.76 -14.78
N GLN A 207 7.32 -12.66 -15.42
CA GLN A 207 7.84 -12.25 -16.71
C GLN A 207 9.24 -11.64 -16.61
N ALA A 208 9.51 -10.86 -15.55
CA ALA A 208 10.81 -10.23 -15.33
C ALA A 208 11.96 -11.25 -15.23
N ALA A 209 11.68 -12.44 -14.68
CA ALA A 209 12.66 -13.53 -14.61
C ALA A 209 13.10 -14.06 -16.00
N GLY A 210 12.30 -13.84 -17.04
CA GLY A 210 12.60 -14.23 -18.41
C GLY A 210 13.38 -13.18 -19.22
N TYR A 211 13.58 -11.98 -18.68
CA TYR A 211 14.35 -10.94 -19.38
C TYR A 211 15.86 -11.19 -19.27
N PRO A 212 16.63 -10.93 -20.34
CA PRO A 212 18.07 -11.07 -20.31
C PRO A 212 18.67 -10.09 -19.29
N VAL A 213 19.66 -10.56 -18.53
CA VAL A 213 20.41 -9.72 -17.59
C VAL A 213 21.19 -8.68 -18.40
N GLU A 214 21.03 -7.40 -18.04
CA GLU A 214 21.73 -6.30 -18.69
C GLU A 214 23.24 -6.41 -18.43
N THR A 215 24.06 -6.26 -19.48
CA THR A 215 25.52 -6.28 -19.36
C THR A 215 26.00 -5.14 -18.48
N LEU A 216 26.97 -5.42 -17.59
CA LEU A 216 27.62 -4.41 -16.73
C LEU A 216 28.02 -3.16 -17.53
N GLY A 217 27.55 -1.99 -17.08
CA GLY A 217 27.80 -0.69 -17.73
C GLY A 217 26.74 -0.25 -18.74
N HIS A 218 25.84 -1.14 -19.16
CA HIS A 218 24.69 -0.80 -19.99
C HIS A 218 23.43 -0.69 -19.12
N TRP A 219 22.86 0.52 -19.07
CA TRP A 219 21.63 0.81 -18.34
C TRP A 219 20.45 0.73 -19.32
N GLY A 220 19.78 -0.40 -19.35
CA GLY A 220 18.57 -0.60 -20.13
C GLY A 220 17.31 -0.25 -19.33
N LEU A 221 16.16 -0.59 -19.92
CA LEU A 221 14.86 -0.23 -19.38
C LEU A 221 14.60 -0.86 -17.99
N MET A 222 15.14 -2.06 -17.73
CA MET A 222 14.94 -2.73 -16.44
C MET A 222 15.71 -2.04 -15.32
N SER A 223 16.94 -1.60 -15.60
CA SER A 223 17.71 -0.78 -14.66
C SER A 223 17.00 0.53 -14.34
N TRP A 224 16.41 1.21 -15.33
CA TRP A 224 15.66 2.45 -15.10
C TRP A 224 14.38 2.24 -14.29
N ILE A 225 13.65 1.14 -14.53
CA ILE A 225 12.49 0.76 -13.71
C ILE A 225 12.93 0.52 -12.26
N ALA A 226 13.97 -0.27 -12.04
CA ALA A 226 14.48 -0.57 -10.70
C ALA A 226 14.96 0.69 -9.97
N LEU A 227 15.69 1.57 -10.66
CA LEU A 227 16.11 2.86 -10.12
C LEU A 227 14.92 3.75 -9.77
N GLY A 228 13.89 3.83 -10.63
CA GLY A 228 12.70 4.62 -10.35
C GLY A 228 11.95 4.11 -9.12
N LEU A 229 11.81 2.80 -8.96
CA LEU A 229 11.26 2.18 -7.74
C LEU A 229 12.11 2.52 -6.51
N MET A 230 13.43 2.43 -6.64
CA MET A 230 14.38 2.74 -5.57
C MET A 230 14.32 4.21 -5.16
N ILE A 231 14.27 5.15 -6.10
CA ILE A 231 14.16 6.59 -5.82
C ILE A 231 12.87 6.89 -5.05
N GLY A 232 11.76 6.25 -5.43
CA GLY A 232 10.51 6.31 -4.67
C GLY A 232 10.70 5.89 -3.22
N ALA A 233 11.24 4.68 -3.00
CA ALA A 233 11.51 4.15 -1.67
C ALA A 233 12.47 5.04 -0.86
N CYS A 234 13.55 5.52 -1.47
CA CYS A 234 14.52 6.43 -0.85
C CYS A 234 13.87 7.73 -0.36
N GLY A 235 12.90 8.27 -1.10
CA GLY A 235 12.15 9.46 -0.70
C GLY A 235 11.39 9.26 0.61
N LYS A 236 10.54 8.23 0.68
CA LYS A 236 9.72 7.92 1.87
C LYS A 236 10.55 7.46 3.06
N SER A 237 11.63 6.74 2.83
CA SER A 237 12.53 6.26 3.89
C SER A 237 13.61 7.28 4.30
N ALA A 238 13.49 8.54 3.85
CA ALA A 238 14.40 9.64 4.17
C ALA A 238 15.89 9.29 3.95
N GLN A 239 16.19 8.65 2.82
CA GLN A 239 17.58 8.28 2.47
C GLN A 239 18.30 9.45 1.79
N PHE A 240 19.63 9.39 1.73
CA PHE A 240 20.41 10.36 0.95
C PHE A 240 20.01 10.26 -0.54
N PRO A 241 19.69 11.36 -1.25
CA PRO A 241 19.76 12.77 -0.83
C PRO A 241 18.45 13.35 -0.24
N LEU A 242 17.32 12.65 -0.33
CA LEU A 242 15.96 13.10 0.03
C LEU A 242 15.63 13.06 1.54
N HIS A 243 16.62 13.13 2.43
CA HIS A 243 16.47 13.02 3.89
C HIS A 243 16.05 14.32 4.59
N VAL A 244 16.13 15.47 3.89
CA VAL A 244 16.08 16.83 4.47
C VAL A 244 14.76 17.18 5.15
N TRP A 245 13.69 16.42 4.88
CA TRP A 245 12.37 16.67 5.47
C TRP A 245 12.19 16.06 6.86
N LEU A 246 12.94 15.01 7.20
CA LEU A 246 12.73 14.24 8.42
C LEU A 246 13.02 15.02 9.71
N PRO A 247 14.09 15.83 9.81
CA PRO A 247 14.33 16.64 11.00
C PRO A 247 13.21 17.67 11.24
N ASP A 248 12.72 18.30 10.17
CA ASP A 248 11.68 19.33 10.25
C ASP A 248 10.29 18.73 10.56
N ALA A 249 10.07 17.45 10.21
CA ALA A 249 8.82 16.74 10.51
C ALA A 249 8.53 16.65 12.02
N MET A 250 9.56 16.81 12.87
CA MET A 250 9.43 16.84 14.33
C MET A 250 8.70 18.09 14.86
N ALA A 251 8.32 19.04 14.00
CA ALA A 251 7.42 20.13 14.33
C ALA A 251 5.96 19.69 14.60
N GLY A 252 5.59 18.46 14.19
CA GLY A 252 4.29 17.87 14.47
C GLY A 252 4.10 17.41 15.92
N PRO A 253 2.88 17.02 16.32
CA PRO A 253 2.64 16.43 17.63
C PRO A 253 3.48 15.17 17.86
N THR A 254 4.00 14.95 19.08
CA THR A 254 4.86 13.80 19.41
C THR A 254 4.26 12.42 19.05
N PRO A 255 2.94 12.17 19.16
CA PRO A 255 2.36 10.90 18.72
C PRO A 255 2.50 10.61 17.21
N VAL A 256 2.79 11.61 16.38
CA VAL A 256 2.97 11.44 14.91
C VAL A 256 4.37 10.92 14.58
N SER A 257 5.35 11.23 15.42
CA SER A 257 6.75 10.83 15.22
C SER A 257 7.07 9.41 15.71
N ALA A 258 6.16 8.82 16.50
CA ALA A 258 6.26 7.46 17.04
C ALA A 258 5.77 6.42 16.02
#